data_AF-A0A7L2KI04-F1
#
_entry.id   AF-A0A7L2KI04-F1
#
_cell.length_a   1.000
_cell.length_b   1.000
_cell.length_c   1.000
_cell.angle_alpha   90.00
_cell.angle_beta   90.00
_cell.angle_gamma   90.00
#
_symmetry.space_group_name_H-M   'P 1'
#
loop_
_entity.id
_entity.type
_entity.pdbx_description
1 polymer ?
#
loop_
_entity_poly.entity_id
_entity_poly.type
_entity_poly.pdbx_seq_one_letter_code
_entity_poly.pdbx_strand_id
1 'polypeptide(L)'
;HSCDTLENWFYDEASQKCCYQCPPGYIKKKACPLDPAEDCMTCGPDQYLNNVFSKPRCDACVSCSKEPDLVEKQPCSLNSSRTCECRPGLFCQMAVRDTCSRCQHHSACKPGFGVKIRGTATNDVTCEECPPGTFSDQSSSTDICKPHT
;
A
#
# COMPACT_ATOMS: atom_id res chain seq x y z
N HIS A 1 -29.76 -6.43 -27.42
CA HIS A 1 -28.64 -7.40 -27.30
C HIS A 1 -28.31 -7.52 -25.81
N SER A 2 -28.68 -8.64 -25.17
CA SER A 2 -28.46 -8.81 -23.72
C SER A 2 -27.33 -9.82 -23.53
N CYS A 3 -26.17 -9.36 -23.07
CA CYS A 3 -25.12 -10.25 -22.58
C CYS A 3 -25.42 -10.64 -21.14
N ASP A 4 -24.95 -11.80 -20.70
CA ASP A 4 -25.12 -12.24 -19.33
C ASP A 4 -24.15 -11.51 -18.38
N THR A 5 -24.63 -10.41 -17.80
CA THR A 5 -23.83 -9.57 -16.91
C THR A 5 -23.52 -10.20 -15.56
N LEU A 6 -24.20 -11.30 -15.18
CA LEU A 6 -23.91 -12.04 -13.94
C LEU A 6 -22.65 -12.90 -14.05
N GLU A 7 -22.18 -13.19 -15.27
CA GLU A 7 -20.99 -13.99 -15.54
C GLU A 7 -19.82 -13.17 -16.13
N ASN A 8 -19.69 -11.88 -15.77
CA ASN A 8 -18.64 -10.96 -16.26
C ASN A 8 -18.65 -10.76 -17.80
N TRP A 9 -19.78 -10.94 -18.47
CA TRP A 9 -19.91 -10.59 -19.88
C TRP A 9 -20.39 -9.16 -20.07
N PHE A 10 -19.83 -8.47 -21.05
CA PHE A 10 -20.25 -7.14 -21.48
C PHE A 10 -20.42 -7.12 -23.00
N TYR A 11 -21.31 -6.26 -23.48
CA TYR A 11 -21.43 -6.03 -24.92
C TYR A 11 -20.36 -5.04 -25.36
N ASP A 12 -19.51 -5.45 -26.31
CA ASP A 12 -18.51 -4.58 -26.91
C ASP A 12 -19.05 -4.00 -28.21
N GLU A 13 -19.29 -2.69 -28.22
CA GLU A 13 -19.81 -1.97 -29.39
C GLU A 13 -18.83 -2.02 -30.58
N ALA A 14 -17.53 -2.05 -30.33
CA ALA A 14 -16.52 -2.12 -31.39
C ALA A 14 -16.54 -3.48 -32.11
N SER A 15 -16.78 -4.56 -31.38
CA SER A 15 -16.87 -5.92 -31.91
C SER A 15 -18.29 -6.38 -32.24
N GLN A 16 -19.31 -5.57 -31.93
CA GLN A 16 -20.74 -5.86 -32.09
C GLN A 16 -21.15 -7.24 -31.52
N LYS A 17 -20.57 -7.62 -30.36
CA LYS A 17 -20.82 -8.92 -29.71
C LYS A 17 -20.51 -8.89 -28.21
N CYS A 18 -20.96 -9.92 -27.50
CA CYS A 18 -20.62 -10.13 -26.10
C CYS A 18 -19.16 -10.60 -25.95
N CYS A 19 -18.46 -10.00 -25.01
CA CYS A 19 -17.09 -10.32 -24.64
C CYS A 19 -17.02 -10.62 -23.14
N TYR A 20 -16.19 -11.59 -22.79
CA TYR A 20 -15.90 -11.89 -21.40
C TYR A 20 -14.88 -10.90 -20.85
N GLN A 21 -15.10 -10.44 -19.62
CA GLN A 21 -14.20 -9.56 -18.92
C GLN A 21 -13.31 -10.36 -17.97
N CYS A 22 -12.02 -10.47 -18.32
CA CYS A 22 -11.04 -11.17 -17.47
C CYS A 22 -10.98 -10.53 -16.07
N PRO A 23 -11.02 -11.33 -14.99
CA PRO A 23 -11.02 -10.80 -13.63
C PRO A 23 -9.68 -10.16 -13.24
N PRO A 24 -9.62 -9.40 -12.13
CA PRO A 24 -8.36 -8.89 -11.58
C PRO A 24 -7.29 -9.99 -11.48
N GLY A 25 -6.06 -9.65 -11.84
CA GLY A 25 -4.94 -10.57 -11.94
C GLY A 25 -4.83 -11.33 -13.26
N TYR A 26 -5.70 -11.04 -14.23
CA TYR A 26 -5.66 -11.64 -15.55
C TYR A 26 -5.68 -10.59 -16.66
N ILE A 27 -4.79 -10.74 -17.64
CA ILE A 27 -4.81 -9.95 -18.87
C ILE A 27 -5.59 -10.67 -19.96
N LYS A 28 -6.22 -9.91 -20.85
CA LYS A 28 -6.86 -10.47 -22.05
C LYS A 28 -5.83 -10.72 -23.14
N LYS A 29 -5.83 -11.92 -23.74
CA LYS A 29 -4.99 -12.25 -24.91
C LYS A 29 -5.52 -11.68 -26.21
N LYS A 30 -6.83 -11.41 -26.28
CA LYS A 30 -7.55 -10.88 -27.45
C LYS A 30 -8.39 -9.67 -27.06
N ALA A 31 -8.77 -8.86 -28.04
CA ALA A 31 -9.57 -7.65 -27.80
C ALA A 31 -10.93 -7.97 -27.14
N CYS A 32 -11.56 -9.06 -27.59
CA CYS A 32 -12.81 -9.59 -27.08
C CYS A 32 -12.63 -11.07 -26.70
N PRO A 33 -12.37 -11.38 -25.41
CA PRO A 33 -12.32 -12.75 -24.90
C PRO A 33 -13.67 -13.45 -25.05
N LEU A 34 -13.65 -14.74 -25.41
CA LEU A 34 -14.84 -15.58 -25.50
C LEU A 34 -14.69 -16.86 -24.66
N ASP A 35 -13.46 -17.31 -24.42
CA ASP A 35 -13.16 -18.43 -23.55
C ASP A 35 -12.33 -17.94 -22.35
N PRO A 36 -12.90 -17.90 -21.13
CA PRO A 36 -12.16 -17.47 -19.94
C PRO A 36 -10.87 -18.26 -19.66
N ALA A 37 -10.82 -19.55 -20.01
CA ALA A 37 -9.66 -20.40 -19.75
C ALA A 37 -8.52 -20.12 -20.73
N GLU A 38 -8.85 -19.90 -22.00
CA GLU A 38 -7.86 -19.71 -23.06
C GLU A 38 -7.53 -18.24 -23.33
N ASP A 39 -8.50 -17.33 -23.21
CA ASP A 39 -8.36 -15.91 -23.58
C ASP A 39 -7.95 -15.01 -22.41
N CYS A 40 -7.97 -15.49 -21.16
CA CYS A 40 -7.45 -14.78 -19.99
C CYS A 40 -6.15 -15.42 -19.51
N MET A 41 -5.10 -14.61 -19.33
CA MET A 41 -3.79 -15.06 -18.88
C MET A 41 -3.48 -14.46 -17.52
N THR A 42 -3.07 -15.29 -16.56
CA THR A 42 -2.68 -14.81 -15.23
C THR A 42 -1.41 -13.95 -15.28
N CYS A 43 -1.32 -12.98 -14.37
CA CYS A 43 -0.10 -12.21 -14.15
C CYS A 43 1.05 -13.11 -13.67
N GLY A 44 2.28 -12.77 -14.07
CA GLY A 44 3.47 -13.50 -13.66
C GLY A 44 3.87 -13.24 -12.20
N PRO A 45 4.93 -13.89 -11.72
CA PRO A 45 5.53 -13.59 -10.41
C PRO A 45 5.91 -12.11 -10.29
N ASP A 46 5.72 -11.53 -9.10
CA ASP A 46 5.95 -10.10 -8.81
C ASP A 46 5.19 -9.13 -9.73
N GLN A 47 4.04 -9.55 -10.24
CA GLN A 47 3.14 -8.71 -11.04
C GLN A 47 1.70 -8.81 -10.54
N TYR A 48 0.95 -7.73 -10.74
CA TYR A 48 -0.45 -7.68 -10.35
C TYR A 48 -1.27 -6.89 -11.37
N LEU A 49 -2.58 -7.09 -11.33
CA LEU A 49 -3.54 -6.28 -12.07
C LEU A 49 -4.78 -6.06 -11.22
N ASN A 50 -4.91 -4.87 -10.65
CA ASN A 50 -6.04 -4.52 -9.79
C ASN A 50 -7.32 -4.17 -10.55
N ASN A 51 -7.17 -3.75 -11.81
CA ASN A 51 -8.24 -3.19 -12.60
C ASN A 51 -8.65 -4.15 -13.71
N VAL A 52 -9.95 -4.37 -13.80
CA VAL A 52 -10.63 -5.20 -14.80
C VAL A 52 -10.73 -4.51 -16.17
N PHE A 53 -10.40 -3.21 -16.23
CA PHE A 53 -10.27 -2.51 -17.51
C PHE A 53 -9.06 -3.02 -18.29
N SER A 54 -9.22 -3.03 -19.61
CA SER A 54 -8.36 -3.65 -20.62
C SER A 54 -6.92 -3.14 -20.67
N LYS A 55 -6.13 -3.29 -19.60
CA LYS A 55 -4.68 -3.10 -19.67
C LYS A 55 -4.08 -4.26 -20.48
N PRO A 56 -3.17 -3.98 -21.43
CA PRO A 56 -2.50 -5.02 -22.20
C PRO A 56 -1.41 -5.77 -21.40
N ARG A 57 -1.10 -5.33 -20.18
CA ARG A 57 -0.02 -5.87 -19.34
C ARG A 57 -0.33 -5.70 -17.85
N CYS A 58 0.25 -6.60 -17.06
CA CYS A 58 0.26 -6.49 -15.61
C CYS A 58 1.25 -5.38 -15.15
N ASP A 59 0.97 -4.79 -13.99
CA ASP A 59 1.85 -3.85 -13.34
C ASP A 59 2.87 -4.63 -12.47
N ALA A 60 4.10 -4.13 -12.37
CA ALA A 60 5.11 -4.74 -11.49
C ALA A 60 4.85 -4.38 -10.02
N CYS A 61 5.01 -5.35 -9.12
CA CYS A 61 4.99 -5.10 -7.69
C CYS A 61 6.22 -4.29 -7.25
N VAL A 62 6.04 -3.39 -6.29
CA VAL A 62 7.16 -2.69 -5.64
C VAL A 62 8.03 -3.68 -4.88
N SER A 63 9.30 -3.34 -4.62
CA SER A 63 10.23 -4.17 -3.86
C SER A 63 10.70 -3.43 -2.61
N CYS A 64 10.45 -4.02 -1.44
CA CYS A 64 10.83 -3.42 -0.17
C CYS A 64 12.33 -3.58 0.14
N SER A 65 13.02 -4.51 -0.53
CA SER A 65 14.42 -4.82 -0.27
C SER A 65 15.41 -3.82 -0.87
N LYS A 66 14.93 -2.86 -1.68
CA LYS A 66 15.79 -1.84 -2.31
C LYS A 66 16.27 -0.77 -1.34
N GLU A 67 15.48 -0.48 -0.30
CA GLU A 67 15.86 0.43 0.77
C GLU A 67 15.98 -0.37 2.07
N PRO A 68 17.06 -0.21 2.84
CA PRO A 68 17.22 -0.97 4.07
C PRO A 68 16.07 -0.72 5.04
N ASP A 69 15.55 0.52 5.09
CA ASP A 69 14.59 0.97 6.09
C ASP A 69 13.13 0.62 5.81
N LEU A 70 12.87 -0.09 4.71
CA LEU A 70 11.55 -0.61 4.37
C LEU A 70 11.38 -2.05 4.81
N VAL A 71 10.16 -2.37 5.22
CA VAL A 71 9.70 -3.74 5.47
C VAL A 71 8.43 -4.03 4.69
N GLU A 72 8.27 -5.29 4.28
CA GLU A 72 7.05 -5.74 3.63
C GLU A 72 5.92 -5.79 4.66
N LYS A 73 4.88 -4.99 4.41
CA LYS A 73 3.65 -4.98 5.20
C LYS A 73 2.61 -5.94 4.64
N GLN A 74 2.52 -5.97 3.32
CA GLN A 74 1.63 -6.87 2.58
C GLN A 74 2.38 -7.44 1.39
N PRO A 75 2.29 -8.76 1.15
CA PRO A 75 2.94 -9.39 0.01
C PRO A 75 2.27 -8.97 -1.31
N CYS A 76 3.02 -9.12 -2.41
CA CYS A 76 2.47 -9.02 -3.76
C CYS A 76 1.41 -10.11 -3.98
N SER A 77 0.28 -9.75 -4.60
CA SER A 77 -0.75 -10.69 -5.00
C SER A 77 -1.12 -10.49 -6.47
N LEU A 78 -1.93 -11.37 -7.05
CA LEU A 78 -2.34 -11.24 -8.45
C LEU A 78 -3.14 -9.95 -8.70
N ASN A 79 -3.84 -9.39 -7.70
CA ASN A 79 -4.69 -8.22 -7.87
C ASN A 79 -4.23 -6.98 -7.08
N SER A 80 -3.14 -7.07 -6.32
CA SER A 80 -2.62 -5.95 -5.53
C SER A 80 -1.09 -5.93 -5.54
N SER A 81 -0.51 -4.73 -5.57
CA SER A 81 0.92 -4.59 -5.34
C SER A 81 1.28 -5.08 -3.94
N ARG A 82 2.55 -5.45 -3.78
CA ARG A 82 3.22 -5.46 -2.48
C ARG A 82 3.09 -4.07 -1.85
N THR A 83 2.96 -4.00 -0.52
CA THR A 83 3.00 -2.73 0.22
C THR A 83 4.21 -2.72 1.14
N CYS A 84 5.02 -1.68 1.06
CA CYS A 84 6.20 -1.46 1.92
C CYS A 84 5.95 -0.32 2.90
N GLU A 85 6.39 -0.49 4.15
CA GLU A 85 6.33 0.55 5.18
C GLU A 85 7.70 0.75 5.83
N CYS A 86 7.93 1.92 6.42
CA CYS A 86 9.14 2.16 7.19
C CYS A 86 9.18 1.26 8.43
N ARG A 87 10.37 0.79 8.78
CA ARG A 87 10.60 -0.01 9.99
C ARG A 87 10.19 0.74 11.26
N PRO A 88 9.87 0.02 12.36
CA PRO A 88 9.53 0.64 13.64
C PRO A 88 10.58 1.67 14.09
N GLY A 89 10.12 2.82 14.58
CA GLY A 89 10.97 3.96 14.95
C GLY A 89 11.25 4.94 13.80
N LEU A 90 10.71 4.68 12.61
CA LEU A 90 10.75 5.58 11.47
C LEU A 90 9.33 5.87 10.95
N PHE A 91 9.20 6.98 10.23
CA PHE A 91 8.01 7.34 9.47
C PHE A 91 8.37 7.69 8.03
N CYS A 92 7.39 7.59 7.14
CA CYS A 92 7.55 7.89 5.73
C CYS A 92 7.46 9.40 5.48
N GLN A 93 8.60 10.03 5.18
CA GLN A 93 8.64 11.45 4.86
C GLN A 93 8.14 11.73 3.44
N MET A 94 8.42 10.82 2.50
CA MET A 94 8.00 10.94 1.10
C MET A 94 7.31 9.65 0.65
N ALA A 95 5.98 9.67 0.65
CA ALA A 95 5.18 8.54 0.21
C ALA A 95 5.20 8.40 -1.31
N VAL A 96 5.34 7.17 -1.78
CA VAL A 96 5.16 6.77 -3.18
C VAL A 96 4.07 5.70 -3.20
N ARG A 97 3.48 5.42 -4.36
CA ARG A 97 2.45 4.38 -4.45
C ARG A 97 2.97 3.05 -3.90
N ASP A 98 2.26 2.51 -2.92
CA ASP A 98 2.52 1.23 -2.25
C ASP A 98 3.90 1.13 -1.55
N THR A 99 4.65 2.23 -1.38
CA THR A 99 5.98 2.24 -0.72
C THR A 99 6.33 3.61 -0.15
N CYS A 100 7.47 3.71 0.55
CA CYS A 100 8.10 5.00 0.84
C CYS A 100 9.35 5.18 -0.01
N SER A 101 9.69 6.42 -0.38
CA SER A 101 11.00 6.75 -1.00
C SER A 101 12.00 7.33 0.00
N ARG A 102 11.54 7.70 1.20
CA ARG A 102 12.41 8.20 2.27
C ARG A 102 11.80 7.95 3.64
N CYS A 103 12.37 6.99 4.36
CA CYS A 103 12.12 6.79 5.77
C CYS A 103 12.97 7.76 6.61
N GLN A 104 12.36 8.32 7.66
CA GLN A 104 13.04 9.21 8.60
C GLN A 104 12.77 8.74 10.02
N HIS A 105 13.77 8.83 10.90
CA HIS A 105 13.58 8.55 12.32
C HIS A 105 12.51 9.44 12.94
N HIS A 106 11.73 8.86 13.85
CA HIS A 106 10.83 9.63 14.68
C HIS A 106 11.59 10.68 15.50
N SER A 107 11.02 11.88 15.57
CA SER A 107 11.53 12.97 16.39
C SER A 107 11.52 12.58 17.87
N ALA A 108 12.59 12.96 18.57
CA ALA A 108 12.65 12.81 20.02
C ALA A 108 12.07 14.05 20.71
N CYS A 109 11.19 13.83 21.68
CA CYS A 109 10.74 14.85 22.60
C CYS A 109 11.88 15.18 23.56
N LYS A 110 12.27 16.45 23.60
CA LYS A 110 13.33 16.96 24.50
C LYS A 110 12.91 16.90 25.97
N PRO A 111 13.85 16.98 26.93
CA PRO A 111 13.51 17.11 28.34
C PRO A 111 12.53 18.27 28.60
N GLY A 112 11.59 18.04 29.51
CA GLY A 112 10.42 18.89 29.75
C GLY A 112 9.22 18.63 28.82
N PHE A 113 9.40 17.80 27.78
CA PHE A 113 8.35 17.40 26.85
C PHE A 113 8.21 15.88 26.82
N GLY A 114 6.98 15.40 26.70
CA GLY A 114 6.66 13.99 26.52
C GLY A 114 5.92 13.74 25.23
N VAL A 115 5.88 12.47 24.81
CA VAL A 115 5.09 12.03 23.67
C VAL A 115 3.60 12.20 23.96
N LYS A 116 2.93 13.07 23.21
CA LYS A 116 1.47 13.21 23.20
C LYS A 116 0.84 12.22 22.24
N ILE A 117 1.35 12.17 21.02
CA ILE A 117 0.89 11.28 19.95
C ILE A 117 2.09 10.46 19.48
N ARG A 118 1.95 9.14 19.55
CA ARG A 118 2.97 8.21 19.09
C ARG A 118 3.14 8.32 17.57
N GLY A 119 4.38 8.28 17.11
CA GLY A 119 4.69 8.18 15.69
C GLY A 119 4.16 6.87 15.10
N THR A 120 3.83 6.92 13.81
CA THR A 120 3.42 5.77 13.00
C THR A 120 4.39 5.58 11.84
N ALA A 121 4.17 4.57 11.00
CA ALA A 121 4.95 4.42 9.77
C ALA A 121 4.75 5.57 8.76
N THR A 122 3.77 6.46 8.96
CA THR A 122 3.47 7.59 8.07
C THR A 122 3.57 8.96 8.75
N ASN A 123 3.45 9.01 10.08
CA ASN A 123 3.44 10.26 10.84
C ASN A 123 4.55 10.26 11.88
N ASP A 124 5.14 11.42 12.09
CA ASP A 124 6.12 11.63 13.14
C ASP A 124 5.46 11.71 14.54
N VAL A 125 6.28 11.61 15.58
CA VAL A 125 5.91 11.82 16.98
C VAL A 125 5.48 13.26 17.20
N THR A 126 4.38 13.46 17.93
CA THR A 126 3.99 14.78 18.43
C THR A 126 4.31 14.89 19.90
N CYS A 127 5.09 15.91 20.26
CA CYS A 127 5.48 16.20 21.63
C CYS A 127 4.55 17.24 22.25
N GLU A 128 4.35 17.14 23.57
CA GLU A 128 3.72 18.19 24.37
C GLU A 128 4.56 18.52 25.60
N GLU A 129 4.42 19.74 26.09
CA GLU A 129 5.03 20.15 27.36
C GLU A 129 4.39 19.38 28.52
N CYS A 130 5.20 18.95 29.48
CA CYS A 130 4.67 18.19 30.59
C CYS A 130 3.76 19.05 31.47
N PRO A 131 2.50 18.63 31.72
CA PRO A 131 1.60 19.38 32.57
C PRO A 131 2.11 19.42 34.02
N PRO A 132 1.66 20.40 34.83
CA PRO A 132 2.02 20.49 36.24
C PRO A 132 1.80 19.17 36.98
N GLY A 133 2.80 18.75 37.77
CA GLY A 133 2.80 17.47 38.47
C GLY A 133 3.41 16.30 37.68
N THR A 134 3.87 16.54 36.45
CA THR A 134 4.58 15.55 35.62
C THR A 134 5.90 16.10 35.07
N PHE A 135 6.81 15.20 34.68
CA PHE A 135 8.10 15.51 34.07
C PHE A 135 8.52 14.52 32.99
N SER A 136 9.52 14.93 32.21
CA SER A 136 10.28 14.09 31.29
C SER A 136 11.74 14.55 31.35
N ASP A 137 12.66 13.66 31.72
CA ASP A 137 14.08 13.96 31.95
C ASP A 137 15.00 13.55 30.79
N GLN A 138 14.44 12.90 29.77
CA GLN A 138 15.19 12.28 28.69
C GLN A 138 14.71 12.75 27.33
N SER A 139 15.63 12.75 26.35
CA SER A 139 15.28 12.93 24.95
C SER A 139 14.79 11.60 24.38
N SER A 140 13.48 11.45 24.17
CA SER A 140 12.90 10.17 23.74
C SER A 140 11.75 10.37 22.75
N SER A 141 11.67 9.50 21.74
CA SER A 141 10.56 9.43 20.78
C SER A 141 9.39 8.56 21.27
N THR A 142 9.52 7.95 22.45
CA THR A 142 8.52 7.01 23.00
C THR A 142 8.00 7.38 24.38
N ASP A 143 8.79 8.14 25.16
CA ASP A 143 8.47 8.40 26.55
C ASP A 143 7.41 9.49 26.69
N ILE A 144 6.37 9.20 27.45
CA ILE A 144 5.36 10.16 27.88
C ILE A 144 5.82 10.90 29.14
N CYS A 145 5.14 11.99 29.49
CA CYS A 145 5.37 12.65 30.77
C CYS A 145 4.98 11.71 31.93
N LYS A 146 5.88 11.57 32.91
CA LYS A 146 5.75 10.72 34.09
C LYS A 146 5.39 11.57 35.31
N PRO A 147 4.59 11.07 36.27
CA PRO A 147 4.26 11.83 37.47
C PRO A 147 5.50 12.08 38.33
N HIS A 148 5.58 13.25 38.98
CA HIS A 148 6.60 13.50 40.00
C HIS A 148 6.43 12.54 41.19
N THR A 149 7.54 12.02 41.69
CA THR A 149 7.64 11.35 42.99
C THR A 149 8.05 12.32 44.07
#